data_AF-A0A137NUQ4-F1
#
_entry.id   AF-A0A137NUQ4-F1
#
_cell.length_a   1.000
_cell.length_b   1.000
_cell.length_c   1.000
_cell.angle_alpha   90.00
_cell.angle_beta   90.00
_cell.angle_gamma   90.00
#
_symmetry.space_group_name_H-M   'P 1'
#
loop_
_entity.id
_entity.type
_entity.pdbx_description
1 polymer ?
#
loop_
_entity_poly.entity_id
_entity_poly.type
_entity_poly.pdbx_seq_one_letter_code
_entity_poly.pdbx_strand_id
1 'polypeptide(L)'
;EADELLKAVTWLGLLSETSVVKKNGTLIDTLCHLLESKMMYLDGESDMVLLQHSFKVENKDGSKELITTTLQKFGEPFPKGPSAMATCVGVPCAIGVSLILDGGISKRGVLAPVTPEIANPILEKLEATGIKCIEKSVPIH
;
A
#
# COMPACT_ATOMS: atom_id res chain seq x y z
N GLU A 1 10.81 -11.67 23.61
CA GLU A 1 10.23 -10.35 23.29
C GLU A 1 11.10 -9.20 23.79
N ALA A 2 11.37 -9.10 25.10
CA ALA A 2 12.23 -8.02 25.65
C ALA A 2 13.64 -7.97 25.03
N ASP A 3 14.26 -9.13 24.80
CA ASP A 3 15.60 -9.19 24.20
C ASP A 3 15.64 -8.70 22.75
N GLU A 4 14.57 -8.97 21.97
CA GLU A 4 14.47 -8.50 20.58
C GLU A 4 14.23 -6.98 20.53
N LEU A 5 13.42 -6.45 21.44
CA LEU A 5 13.25 -5.01 21.58
C LEU A 5 14.57 -4.32 21.94
N LEU A 6 15.32 -4.87 22.90
CA LEU A 6 16.60 -4.33 23.31
C LEU A 6 17.59 -4.32 22.13
N LYS A 7 17.67 -5.41 21.35
CA LYS A 7 18.48 -5.46 20.13
C LYS A 7 18.09 -4.38 19.12
N ALA A 8 16.80 -4.17 18.87
CA ALA A 8 16.32 -3.15 17.94
C ALA A 8 16.69 -1.73 18.40
N VAL A 9 16.46 -1.42 19.67
CA VAL A 9 16.78 -0.11 20.27
C VAL A 9 18.30 0.15 20.26
N THR A 10 19.11 -0.88 20.54
CA THR A 10 20.58 -0.80 20.44
C THR A 10 21.04 -0.65 19.00
N TRP A 11 20.47 -1.37 18.04
CA TRP A 11 20.79 -1.24 16.61
C TRP A 11 20.46 0.15 16.07
N LEU A 12 19.34 0.74 16.50
CA LEU A 12 19.00 2.13 16.21
C LEU A 12 20.03 3.10 16.80
N GLY A 13 20.75 2.70 17.84
CA GLY A 13 21.77 3.50 18.50
C GLY A 13 21.20 4.41 19.59
N LEU A 14 19.94 4.22 20.00
CA LEU A 14 19.26 5.09 20.96
C LEU A 14 19.90 5.08 22.36
N LEU A 15 20.69 4.05 22.67
CA LEU A 15 21.42 3.90 23.93
C LEU A 15 22.92 4.21 23.79
N SER A 16 23.36 4.68 22.63
CA SER A 16 24.77 4.96 22.38
C SER A 16 25.18 6.31 22.95
N GLU A 17 26.24 6.34 23.76
CA GLU A 17 26.83 7.58 24.29
C GLU A 17 27.54 8.43 23.22
N THR A 18 27.83 7.85 22.04
CA THR A 18 28.55 8.52 20.95
C THR A 18 27.66 8.86 19.76
N SER A 19 26.43 8.33 19.68
CA SER A 19 25.53 8.64 18.57
C SER A 19 24.88 9.99 18.79
N VAL A 20 25.23 10.96 17.94
CA VAL A 20 24.59 12.28 17.95
C VAL A 20 23.51 12.28 16.89
N VAL A 21 22.27 11.96 17.28
CA VAL A 21 21.12 12.26 16.43
C VAL A 21 20.94 13.77 16.46
N LYS A 22 21.09 14.42 15.31
CA LYS A 22 20.86 15.87 15.21
C LYS A 22 19.41 16.14 15.61
N LYS A 23 19.21 16.93 16.66
CA LYS A 23 17.87 17.34 17.10
C LYS A 23 17.16 17.99 15.92
N ASN A 24 16.00 17.46 15.56
CA ASN A 24 15.14 17.96 14.53
C ASN A 24 13.76 18.17 15.14
N GLY A 25 13.33 19.41 15.38
CA GLY A 25 12.01 19.69 15.95
C GLY A 25 11.72 19.01 17.29
N THR A 26 10.61 18.27 17.34
CA THR A 26 10.15 17.51 18.51
C THR A 26 10.89 16.19 18.68
N LEU A 27 10.63 15.46 19.78
CA LEU A 27 11.23 14.14 20.00
C LEU A 27 10.81 13.12 18.93
N ILE A 28 9.56 13.17 18.47
CA ILE A 28 9.09 12.26 17.42
C ILE A 28 9.75 12.59 16.08
N ASP A 29 9.91 13.88 15.75
CA ASP A 29 10.61 14.31 14.53
C ASP A 29 12.09 13.89 14.54
N THR A 30 12.74 13.99 15.71
CA THR A 30 14.13 13.54 15.88
C THR A 30 14.26 12.02 15.72
N LEU A 31 13.30 11.25 16.25
CA LEU A 31 13.25 9.80 16.04
C LEU A 31 12.97 9.46 14.57
N CYS A 32 12.01 10.12 13.92
CA CYS A 32 11.73 9.93 12.49
C CYS A 32 12.98 10.17 11.64
N HIS A 33 13.72 11.24 11.91
CA HIS A 33 14.96 11.53 11.20
C HIS A 33 16.01 10.42 11.34
N LEU A 34 16.14 9.84 12.54
CA LEU A 34 17.01 8.67 12.75
C LEU A 34 16.53 7.45 11.96
N LEU A 35 15.23 7.12 12.03
CA LEU A 35 14.65 5.98 11.32
C LEU A 35 14.81 6.12 9.81
N GLU A 36 14.52 7.30 9.26
CA GLU A 36 14.74 7.63 7.85
C GLU A 36 16.19 7.37 7.46
N SER A 37 17.18 7.79 8.25
CA SER A 37 18.59 7.57 7.91
C SER A 37 19.02 6.10 7.91
N LYS A 38 18.35 5.24 8.69
CA LYS A 38 18.75 3.84 8.91
C LYS A 38 17.91 2.82 8.16
N MET A 39 16.68 3.15 7.79
CA MET A 39 15.68 2.22 7.27
C MET A 39 15.23 2.59 5.85
N MET A 40 16.11 3.19 5.05
CA MET A 40 15.87 3.39 3.62
C MET A 40 16.11 2.10 2.85
N TYR A 41 15.44 1.98 1.70
CA TYR A 41 15.80 0.98 0.71
C TYR A 41 17.23 1.19 0.23
N LEU A 42 17.99 0.10 0.20
CA LEU A 42 19.34 0.04 -0.36
C LEU A 42 19.31 -0.35 -1.84
N ASP A 43 20.42 -0.14 -2.52
CA ASP A 43 20.59 -0.53 -3.92
C ASP A 43 20.32 -2.04 -4.10
N GLY A 44 19.42 -2.35 -5.03
CA GLY A 44 18.98 -3.72 -5.32
C GLY A 44 17.81 -4.23 -4.47
N GLU A 45 17.34 -3.46 -3.48
CA GLU A 45 16.15 -3.83 -2.71
C GLU A 45 14.85 -3.42 -3.41
N SER A 46 13.78 -4.18 -3.17
CA SER A 46 12.43 -3.94 -3.69
C SER A 46 11.43 -3.82 -2.55
N ASP A 47 10.43 -2.97 -2.71
CA ASP A 47 9.25 -2.95 -1.83
C ASP A 47 8.18 -3.95 -2.27
N MET A 48 7.17 -4.12 -1.42
CA MET A 48 6.00 -4.93 -1.71
C MET A 48 4.74 -4.24 -1.17
N VAL A 49 3.68 -4.22 -1.99
CA VAL A 49 2.32 -3.89 -1.57
C VAL A 49 1.52 -5.18 -1.48
N LEU A 50 0.92 -5.43 -0.32
CA LEU A 50 -0.02 -6.51 -0.08
C LEU A 50 -1.34 -5.91 0.42
N LEU A 51 -2.42 -6.14 -0.33
CA LEU A 51 -3.78 -5.74 0.05
C LEU A 51 -4.66 -6.97 -0.01
N GLN A 52 -5.46 -7.19 1.04
CA GLN A 52 -6.44 -8.26 1.06
C GLN A 52 -7.76 -7.76 1.65
N HIS A 53 -8.86 -7.99 0.93
CA HIS A 53 -10.19 -8.04 1.55
C HIS A 53 -10.61 -9.48 1.77
N SER A 54 -11.40 -9.70 2.82
CA SER A 54 -11.91 -11.01 3.22
C SER A 54 -13.37 -10.86 3.64
N PHE A 55 -14.25 -11.57 2.96
CA PHE A 55 -15.70 -11.50 3.11
C PHE A 55 -16.21 -12.89 3.48
N LYS A 56 -16.93 -13.00 4.61
CA LYS A 56 -17.76 -14.17 4.90
C LYS A 56 -19.15 -13.87 4.36
N VAL A 57 -19.59 -14.66 3.40
CA VAL A 57 -20.85 -14.46 2.69
C VAL A 57 -21.79 -15.61 3.03
N GLU A 58 -23.04 -15.27 3.32
CA GLU A 58 -24.15 -16.22 3.33
C GLU A 58 -24.99 -15.96 2.09
N ASN A 59 -25.04 -16.96 1.22
CA ASN A 59 -25.78 -16.89 -0.03
C ASN A 59 -27.28 -17.03 0.22
N LYS A 60 -28.06 -16.68 -0.80
CA LYS A 60 -29.53 -16.75 -0.75
C LYS A 60 -30.06 -18.14 -0.44
N ASP A 61 -29.31 -19.19 -0.78
CA ASP A 61 -29.64 -20.59 -0.52
C ASP A 61 -29.21 -21.07 0.88
N GLY A 62 -28.59 -20.20 1.69
CA GLY A 62 -28.07 -20.51 3.01
C GLY A 62 -26.65 -21.11 3.00
N SER A 63 -26.05 -21.37 1.84
CA SER A 63 -24.65 -21.78 1.75
C SER A 63 -23.73 -20.65 2.22
N LYS A 64 -22.61 -21.01 2.85
CA LYS A 64 -21.63 -20.04 3.34
C LYS A 64 -20.30 -20.20 2.64
N GLU A 65 -19.68 -19.08 2.32
CA GLU A 65 -18.37 -19.04 1.68
C GLU A 65 -17.50 -17.92 2.26
N LEU A 66 -16.18 -18.13 2.17
CA LEU A 66 -15.16 -17.13 2.40
C LEU A 66 -14.63 -16.67 1.05
N ILE A 67 -14.88 -15.42 0.70
CA ILE A 67 -14.35 -14.77 -0.49
C ILE A 67 -13.18 -13.90 -0.08
N THR A 68 -12.03 -14.09 -0.70
CA THR A 68 -10.84 -13.24 -0.50
C THR A 68 -10.46 -12.59 -1.82
N THR A 69 -10.06 -11.33 -1.77
CA THR A 69 -9.56 -10.57 -2.93
C THR A 69 -8.20 -10.01 -2.56
N THR A 70 -7.16 -10.47 -3.26
CA THR A 70 -5.77 -10.23 -2.87
C THR A 70 -4.98 -9.56 -4.00
N LEU A 71 -4.34 -8.44 -3.71
CA LEU A 71 -3.33 -7.81 -4.54
C LEU A 71 -1.96 -8.02 -3.89
N GLN A 72 -1.03 -8.60 -4.64
CA GLN A 72 0.39 -8.65 -4.29
C GLN A 72 1.17 -8.04 -5.44
N LYS A 73 1.95 -6.99 -5.15
CA LYS A 73 2.79 -6.33 -6.14
C LYS A 73 4.17 -6.05 -5.56
N PHE A 74 5.20 -6.40 -6.31
CA PHE A 74 6.59 -6.04 -6.02
C PHE A 74 7.00 -4.83 -6.86
N GLY A 75 7.82 -3.96 -6.27
CA GLY A 75 8.45 -2.86 -6.98
C GLY A 75 9.69 -3.31 -7.75
N GLU A 76 10.11 -2.48 -8.68
CA GLU A 76 11.41 -2.67 -9.32
C GLU A 76 12.55 -2.43 -8.30
N PRO A 77 13.66 -3.17 -8.38
CA PRO A 77 14.79 -2.98 -7.47
C PRO A 77 15.33 -1.55 -7.54
N PHE A 78 15.51 -0.89 -6.40
CA PHE A 78 16.04 0.46 -6.33
C PHE A 78 17.47 0.54 -6.93
N PRO A 79 17.84 1.58 -7.71
CA PRO A 79 17.02 2.69 -8.21
C PRO A 79 16.47 2.47 -9.63
N LYS A 80 16.35 1.22 -10.10
CA LYS A 80 16.13 0.88 -11.51
C LYS A 80 14.75 1.28 -12.05
N GLY A 81 13.75 1.43 -11.18
CA GLY A 81 12.40 1.79 -11.58
C GLY A 81 11.48 2.12 -10.41
N PRO A 82 10.17 2.23 -10.65
CA PRO A 82 9.22 2.61 -9.61
C PRO A 82 8.99 1.49 -8.61
N SER A 83 8.78 1.88 -7.35
CA SER A 83 8.34 0.99 -6.29
C SER A 83 6.89 0.51 -6.52
N ALA A 84 6.49 -0.59 -5.89
CA ALA A 84 5.11 -1.05 -5.86
C ALA A 84 4.22 0.03 -5.25
N MET A 85 4.66 0.71 -4.18
CA MET A 85 3.92 1.81 -3.57
C MET A 85 3.72 2.97 -4.56
N ALA A 86 4.78 3.41 -5.24
CA ALA A 86 4.68 4.50 -6.23
C ALA A 86 3.74 4.12 -7.38
N THR A 87 3.80 2.88 -7.84
CA THR A 87 2.95 2.38 -8.92
C THR A 87 1.48 2.26 -8.47
N CYS A 88 1.22 1.63 -7.33
CA CYS A 88 -0.13 1.42 -6.78
C CYS A 88 -0.85 2.71 -6.37
N VAL A 89 -0.13 3.83 -6.21
CA VAL A 89 -0.74 5.14 -5.90
C VAL A 89 -0.78 6.03 -7.14
N GLY A 90 0.33 6.14 -7.86
CA GLY A 90 0.47 7.04 -9.00
C GLY A 90 -0.39 6.62 -10.20
N VAL A 91 -0.49 5.33 -10.48
CA VAL A 91 -1.27 4.84 -11.63
C VAL A 91 -2.78 5.07 -11.46
N PRO A 92 -3.42 4.72 -10.32
CA PRO A 92 -4.83 5.09 -10.09
C PRO A 92 -5.07 6.61 -10.17
N CYS A 93 -4.13 7.42 -9.67
CA CYS A 93 -4.23 8.88 -9.77
C CYS A 93 -4.24 9.34 -11.23
N ALA A 94 -3.30 8.86 -12.05
CA ALA A 94 -3.23 9.18 -13.48
C ALA A 94 -4.48 8.72 -14.25
N ILE A 95 -5.00 7.53 -13.95
CA ILE A 95 -6.25 7.02 -14.53
C ILE A 95 -7.43 7.91 -14.16
N GLY A 96 -7.55 8.32 -12.89
CA GLY A 96 -8.58 9.24 -12.43
C GLY A 96 -8.53 10.58 -13.16
N VAL A 97 -7.32 11.14 -13.32
CA VAL A 97 -7.11 12.37 -14.09
C VAL A 97 -7.57 12.20 -15.55
N SER A 98 -7.15 11.13 -16.23
CA SER A 98 -7.57 10.85 -17.61
C SER A 98 -9.09 10.70 -17.72
N LEU A 99 -9.74 9.94 -16.83
CA LEU A 99 -11.19 9.76 -16.87
C LEU A 99 -11.97 11.07 -16.67
N ILE A 100 -11.47 11.99 -15.84
CA ILE A 100 -12.09 13.31 -15.66
C ILE A 100 -11.91 14.17 -16.92
N LEU A 101 -10.70 14.21 -17.49
CA LEU A 101 -10.40 15.02 -18.67
C LEU A 101 -11.12 14.52 -19.93
N ASP A 102 -11.25 13.20 -20.08
CA ASP A 102 -11.93 12.55 -21.21
C ASP A 102 -13.46 12.56 -21.07
N GLY A 103 -14.00 13.08 -19.96
CA GLY A 103 -15.43 13.13 -19.67
C GLY A 103 -16.05 11.81 -19.19
N GLY A 104 -15.24 10.77 -18.95
CA GLY A 104 -15.67 9.50 -18.37
C GLY A 104 -16.15 9.60 -16.93
N ILE A 105 -15.65 10.60 -16.16
CA ILE A 105 -16.20 11.01 -14.87
C ILE A 105 -16.59 12.49 -14.98
N SER A 106 -17.89 12.76 -15.15
CA SER A 106 -18.42 14.11 -15.38
C SER A 106 -19.17 14.69 -14.18
N LYS A 107 -19.46 13.87 -13.16
CA LYS A 107 -20.13 14.29 -11.93
C LYS A 107 -19.29 15.37 -11.22
N ARG A 108 -19.97 16.40 -10.69
CA ARG A 108 -19.33 17.52 -9.98
C ARG A 108 -19.44 17.35 -8.47
N GLY A 109 -18.54 18.03 -7.75
CA GLY A 109 -18.47 18.02 -6.28
C GLY A 109 -17.21 17.34 -5.77
N VAL A 110 -17.16 17.09 -4.46
CA VAL A 110 -16.10 16.28 -3.83
C VAL A 110 -16.51 14.83 -3.95
N LEU A 111 -15.78 14.05 -4.75
CA LEU A 111 -16.12 12.68 -5.11
C LEU A 111 -15.07 11.69 -4.61
N ALA A 112 -15.51 10.45 -4.42
CA ALA A 112 -14.68 9.30 -4.07
C ALA A 112 -15.14 8.06 -4.86
N PRO A 113 -14.27 7.06 -5.11
CA PRO A 113 -14.60 5.85 -5.88
C PRO A 113 -15.40 4.84 -5.06
N VAL A 114 -16.56 5.26 -4.53
CA VAL A 114 -17.45 4.44 -3.69
C VAL A 114 -18.73 4.00 -4.43
N THR A 115 -18.91 4.44 -5.67
CA THR A 115 -20.02 4.02 -6.54
C THR A 115 -19.48 3.26 -7.75
N PRO A 116 -20.22 2.26 -8.28
CA PRO A 116 -19.80 1.51 -9.46
C PRO A 116 -19.53 2.40 -10.69
N GLU A 117 -20.30 3.47 -10.86
CA GLU A 117 -20.13 4.46 -11.94
C GLU A 117 -18.72 5.08 -11.97
N ILE A 118 -18.11 5.31 -10.80
CA ILE A 118 -16.76 5.89 -10.69
C ILE A 118 -15.71 4.78 -10.58
N ALA A 119 -15.99 3.73 -9.79
CA ALA A 119 -15.03 2.69 -9.48
C ALA A 119 -14.75 1.75 -10.67
N ASN A 120 -15.78 1.32 -11.40
CA ASN A 120 -15.61 0.32 -12.46
C ASN A 120 -14.70 0.79 -13.60
N PRO A 121 -14.86 2.01 -14.16
CA PRO A 121 -13.95 2.50 -15.21
C PRO A 121 -12.49 2.60 -14.75
N ILE A 122 -12.27 2.89 -13.46
CA ILE A 122 -10.93 2.93 -12.86
C ILE A 122 -10.36 1.51 -12.76
N LEU A 123 -11.14 0.56 -12.23
CA LEU A 123 -10.73 -0.84 -12.07
C LEU A 123 -10.39 -1.51 -13.41
N GLU A 124 -11.21 -1.28 -14.44
CA GLU A 124 -10.97 -1.80 -15.80
C GLU A 124 -9.65 -1.31 -16.38
N LYS A 125 -9.36 0.00 -16.26
CA LYS A 125 -8.09 0.57 -16.71
C LYS A 125 -6.91 0.10 -15.87
N LEU A 126 -7.09 -0.09 -14.55
CA LEU A 126 -6.04 -0.60 -13.66
C LEU A 126 -5.63 -2.02 -14.02
N GLU A 127 -6.58 -2.89 -14.36
CA GLU A 127 -6.28 -4.26 -14.75
C GLU A 127 -5.36 -4.31 -15.99
N ALA A 128 -5.57 -3.41 -16.96
CA ALA A 128 -4.70 -3.28 -18.14
C ALA A 128 -3.25 -2.85 -17.80
N THR A 129 -3.01 -2.26 -16.63
CA THR A 129 -1.68 -1.88 -16.13
C THR A 129 -1.01 -2.98 -15.27
N GLY A 130 -1.68 -4.13 -15.13
CA GLY A 130 -1.22 -5.22 -14.27
C GLY A 130 -1.45 -4.96 -12.78
N ILE A 131 -2.33 -4.02 -12.42
CA ILE A 131 -2.78 -3.80 -11.05
C ILE A 131 -4.18 -4.42 -10.93
N LYS A 132 -4.25 -5.62 -10.35
CA LYS A 132 -5.53 -6.30 -10.11
C LYS A 132 -5.51 -7.12 -8.84
N CYS A 133 -6.66 -7.23 -8.22
CA CYS A 133 -6.85 -8.17 -7.12
C CYS A 133 -7.32 -9.52 -7.68
N ILE A 134 -6.78 -10.61 -7.15
CA ILE A 134 -7.19 -11.97 -7.48
C ILE A 134 -8.22 -12.43 -6.46
N GLU A 135 -9.41 -12.77 -6.94
CA GLU A 135 -10.48 -13.32 -6.11
C GLU A 135 -10.36 -14.83 -5.94
N LYS A 136 -10.63 -15.32 -4.73
CA LYS A 136 -10.74 -16.75 -4.40
C LYS A 136 -11.93 -16.95 -3.46
N SER A 137 -12.80 -17.89 -3.81
CA SER A 137 -13.90 -18.35 -2.95
C SER A 137 -13.60 -19.74 -2.40
N VAL A 138 -13.90 -19.95 -1.12
CA VAL A 138 -13.79 -21.23 -0.42
C VAL A 138 -15.08 -21.46 0.39
N PRO A 139 -15.79 -22.59 0.21
CA PRO A 139 -16.93 -22.92 1.06
C PRO A 139 -16.52 -23.03 2.53
N ILE A 140 -17.37 -22.53 3.44
CA ILE A 140 -17.16 -22.63 4.89
C ILE A 140 -18.38 -23.29 5.54
N HIS A 141 -18.13 -24.09 6.59
CA HIS A 141 -19.16 -24.80 7.36
C HIS A 141 -19.71 -23.93 8.49
#